data_AF-A0A3D0Q6Y9-F1
#
_entry.id   AF-A0A3D0Q6Y9-F1
#
_cell.length_a   1.000
_cell.length_b   1.000
_cell.length_c   1.000
_cell.angle_alpha   90.00
_cell.angle_beta   90.00
_cell.angle_gamma   90.00
#
_symmetry.space_group_name_H-M   'P 1'
#
loop_
_entity.id
_entity.type
_entity.pdbx_description
1 polymer ?
#
loop_
_entity_poly.entity_id
_entity_poly.type
_entity_poly.pdbx_seq_one_letter_code
_entity_poly.pdbx_strand_id
1 'polypeptide(L)'
;GIFVHALYNDDYAMAASVMQDVIAEPYRKSLLPVFDEARDYSMANGALAFGISGSGPTVFAVCDDYRQANDIANWLTENYIQNEDGFS
;
A
#
# COMPACT_ATOMS: atom_id res chain seq x y z
N GLY A 1 3.88 -19.89 6.25
CA GLY A 1 3.39 -18.55 6.65
C GLY A 1 1.98 -18.38 6.14
N ILE A 2 1.11 -17.72 6.92
CA ILE A 2 -0.34 -17.60 6.61
C ILE A 2 -0.55 -16.94 5.23
N PHE A 3 0.30 -15.97 4.85
CA PHE A 3 0.28 -15.35 3.51
C PHE A 3 0.47 -16.36 2.37
N VAL A 4 1.53 -17.18 2.45
CA VAL A 4 1.83 -18.20 1.42
C VAL A 4 0.74 -19.28 1.36
N HIS A 5 0.16 -19.63 2.52
CA HIS A 5 -0.94 -20.58 2.60
C HIS A 5 -2.24 -20.04 1.97
N ALA A 6 -2.55 -18.76 2.23
CA ALA A 6 -3.71 -18.09 1.68
C ALA A 6 -3.59 -17.93 0.15
N LEU A 7 -2.42 -17.55 -0.36
CA LEU A 7 -2.15 -17.51 -1.80
C LEU A 7 -2.29 -18.89 -2.47
N TYR A 8 -1.87 -19.96 -1.80
CA TYR A 8 -1.98 -21.31 -2.35
C TYR A 8 -3.44 -21.80 -2.45
N ASN A 9 -4.35 -21.21 -1.66
CA ASN A 9 -5.76 -21.57 -1.61
C ASN A 9 -6.67 -20.57 -2.35
N ASP A 10 -6.12 -19.66 -3.17
CA ASP A 10 -6.86 -18.56 -3.81
C ASP A 10 -7.64 -17.67 -2.81
N ASP A 11 -7.23 -17.64 -1.55
CA ASP A 11 -7.86 -16.85 -0.49
C ASP A 11 -7.18 -15.48 -0.37
N TYR A 12 -7.43 -14.63 -1.35
CA TYR A 12 -6.83 -13.30 -1.47
C TYR A 12 -7.20 -12.38 -0.30
N ALA A 13 -8.37 -12.55 0.30
CA ALA A 13 -8.80 -11.80 1.47
C ALA A 13 -7.98 -12.17 2.71
N MET A 14 -7.75 -13.46 2.95
CA MET A 14 -6.89 -13.93 4.03
C MET A 14 -5.43 -13.51 3.80
N ALA A 15 -4.94 -13.56 2.55
CA ALA A 15 -3.59 -13.13 2.21
C ALA A 15 -3.40 -11.63 2.52
N ALA A 16 -4.36 -10.79 2.14
CA ALA A 16 -4.32 -9.36 2.41
C ALA A 16 -4.38 -9.05 3.91
N SER A 17 -5.19 -9.80 4.68
CA SER A 17 -5.35 -9.57 6.13
C SER A 17 -4.05 -9.74 6.93
N VAL A 18 -3.11 -10.54 6.43
CA VAL A 18 -1.81 -10.79 7.07
C VAL A 18 -0.66 -9.96 6.48
N MET A 19 -0.95 -9.10 5.50
CA MET A 19 -0.03 -8.10 4.95
C MET A 19 -0.10 -6.77 5.73
N GLN A 20 -0.30 -6.80 7.04
CA GLN A 20 -0.11 -5.63 7.89
C GLN A 20 1.32 -5.57 8.41
N ASP A 21 2.08 -4.58 7.96
CA ASP A 21 3.44 -4.33 8.43
C ASP A 21 3.42 -3.60 9.79
N VAL A 22 3.15 -4.35 10.84
CA VAL A 22 3.14 -3.89 12.24
C VAL A 22 4.54 -3.52 12.78
N ILE A 23 5.62 -3.71 12.00
CA ILE A 23 7.00 -3.51 12.46
C ILE A 23 7.61 -2.23 11.88
N ALA A 24 7.46 -1.95 10.57
CA ALA A 24 8.09 -0.78 9.95
C ALA A 24 7.18 0.45 9.86
N GLU A 25 5.85 0.28 9.76
CA GLU A 25 4.91 1.40 9.64
C GLU A 25 5.00 2.43 10.79
N PRO A 26 5.09 2.05 12.08
CA PRO A 26 5.06 3.03 13.18
C PRO A 26 6.25 3.99 13.18
N TYR A 27 7.42 3.53 12.71
CA TYR A 27 8.66 4.32 12.72
C TYR A 27 8.87 5.16 11.46
N ARG A 28 8.21 4.82 10.34
CA ARG A 28 8.41 5.45 9.04
C ARG A 28 7.27 6.36 8.59
N LYS A 29 6.07 6.21 9.15
CA LYS A 29 4.94 7.12 8.91
C LYS A 29 5.25 8.59 9.22
N SER A 30 6.05 8.84 10.26
CA SER A 30 6.47 10.20 10.61
C SER A 30 7.39 10.85 9.58
N LEU A 31 8.00 10.07 8.69
CA LEU A 31 8.91 10.51 7.63
C LEU A 31 8.23 10.65 6.26
N LEU A 32 7.00 10.16 6.11
CA LEU A 32 6.27 10.17 4.84
C LEU A 32 5.04 11.09 4.96
N PRO A 33 5.19 12.38 4.64
CA PRO A 33 4.02 13.26 4.52
C PRO A 33 3.05 12.63 3.50
N VAL A 34 1.75 12.63 3.80
CA VAL A 34 0.67 12.07 2.95
C VAL A 34 0.52 10.54 2.97
N PHE A 35 1.34 9.77 3.71
CA PHE A 35 1.17 8.29 3.76
C PHE A 35 -0.21 7.84 4.27
N ASP A 36 -0.69 8.44 5.37
CA ASP A 36 -1.99 8.07 5.93
C ASP A 36 -3.14 8.44 4.98
N GLU A 37 -3.05 9.58 4.28
CA GLU A 37 -4.03 9.97 3.26
C GLU A 37 -4.01 9.02 2.06
N ALA A 38 -2.82 8.61 1.61
CA ALA A 38 -2.65 7.66 0.53
C ALA A 38 -3.20 6.28 0.87
N ARG A 39 -2.96 5.81 2.10
CA ARG A 39 -3.55 4.57 2.62
C ARG A 39 -5.06 4.68 2.66
N ASP A 40 -5.60 5.74 3.25
CA ASP A 40 -7.04 5.89 3.45
C ASP A 40 -7.77 6.03 2.12
N TYR A 41 -7.21 6.77 1.15
CA TYR A 41 -7.71 6.83 -0.22
C TYR A 41 -7.67 5.46 -0.90
N SER A 42 -6.54 4.75 -0.82
CA SER A 42 -6.38 3.44 -1.46
C SER A 42 -7.38 2.42 -0.91
N MET A 43 -7.51 2.34 0.43
CA MET A 43 -8.47 1.44 1.07
C MET A 43 -9.93 1.82 0.76
N ALA A 44 -10.25 3.12 0.68
CA ALA A 44 -11.59 3.59 0.31
C ALA A 44 -11.95 3.29 -1.17
N ASN A 45 -10.95 3.17 -2.04
CA ASN A 45 -11.10 2.85 -3.46
C ASN A 45 -10.89 1.36 -3.78
N GLY A 46 -10.98 0.49 -2.77
CA GLY A 46 -11.00 -0.96 -2.95
C GLY A 46 -9.63 -1.63 -3.00
N ALA A 47 -8.58 -0.99 -2.49
CA ALA A 47 -7.34 -1.71 -2.20
C ALA A 47 -7.59 -2.79 -1.12
N LEU A 48 -7.07 -3.98 -1.38
CA LEU A 48 -7.05 -5.09 -0.43
C LEU A 48 -5.97 -4.89 0.64
N ALA A 49 -4.85 -4.31 0.25
CA ALA A 49 -3.75 -3.97 1.15
C ALA A 49 -3.01 -2.73 0.64
N PHE A 50 -2.44 -1.96 1.55
CA PHE A 50 -1.59 -0.82 1.26
C PHE A 50 -0.41 -0.82 2.23
N GLY A 51 0.79 -0.48 1.76
CA GLY A 51 1.97 -0.46 2.62
C GLY A 51 3.19 0.17 1.97
N ILE A 52 4.30 0.20 2.72
CA ILE A 52 5.58 0.72 2.25
C ILE A 52 6.34 -0.39 1.52
N SER A 53 6.84 -0.08 0.32
CA SER A 53 7.71 -0.98 -0.43
C SER A 53 9.17 -0.78 0.01
N GLY A 54 9.78 -1.81 0.60
CA GLY A 54 11.20 -1.83 0.98
C GLY A 54 11.56 -0.86 2.12
N SER A 55 12.49 0.07 1.87
CA SER A 55 12.91 1.07 2.85
C SER A 55 12.05 2.35 2.85
N GLY A 56 11.09 2.48 1.93
CA GLY A 56 10.44 3.76 1.61
C GLY A 56 11.33 4.66 0.71
N PRO A 57 10.78 5.76 0.16
CA PRO A 57 9.42 6.29 0.34
C PRO A 57 8.35 5.63 -0.52
N THR A 58 8.73 4.69 -1.39
CA THR A 58 7.81 4.00 -2.29
C THR A 58 6.72 3.24 -1.53
N VAL A 59 5.48 3.34 -2.00
CA VAL A 59 4.33 2.58 -1.48
C VAL A 59 3.87 1.54 -2.49
N PHE A 60 3.11 0.56 -2.00
CA PHE A 60 2.39 -0.39 -2.84
C PHE A 60 0.93 -0.46 -2.41
N ALA A 61 0.04 -0.68 -3.38
CA ALA A 61 -1.36 -0.99 -3.16
C ALA A 61 -1.68 -2.31 -3.88
N VAL A 62 -2.34 -3.24 -3.21
CA VAL A 62 -2.80 -4.51 -3.79
C VAL A 62 -4.27 -4.36 -4.13
N CYS A 63 -4.64 -4.58 -5.38
CA CYS A 63 -6.01 -4.50 -5.87
C CYS A 63 -6.35 -5.76 -6.67
N ASP A 64 -7.61 -6.21 -6.62
CA ASP A 64 -8.11 -7.34 -7.40
C ASP A 64 -8.83 -6.93 -8.70
N ASP A 65 -9.11 -5.63 -8.88
CA ASP A 65 -9.67 -5.05 -10.10
C ASP A 65 -8.70 -4.04 -10.73
N TYR A 66 -8.52 -4.16 -12.04
CA TYR A 66 -7.61 -3.32 -12.81
C TYR A 66 -8.03 -1.83 -12.86
N ARG A 67 -9.34 -1.53 -12.89
CA ARG A 67 -9.82 -0.15 -12.91
C ARG A 67 -9.56 0.52 -11.56
N GLN A 68 -9.88 -0.16 -10.46
CA GLN A 68 -9.56 0.30 -9.10
C GLN A 68 -8.05 0.54 -8.93
N ALA A 69 -7.22 -0.40 -9.42
CA ALA A 69 -5.77 -0.25 -9.40
C ALA A 69 -5.29 0.99 -10.15
N ASN A 70 -5.86 1.28 -11.32
CA ASN A 70 -5.49 2.43 -12.13
C ASN A 70 -5.92 3.76 -11.49
N ASP A 71 -7.11 3.81 -10.89
CA ASP A 71 -7.61 5.01 -10.20
C ASP A 71 -6.75 5.34 -8.96
N ILE A 72 -6.35 4.31 -8.21
CA ILE A 72 -5.43 4.42 -7.08
C ILE A 72 -4.05 4.88 -7.57
N ALA A 73 -3.51 4.28 -8.64
CA ALA A 73 -2.20 4.65 -9.18
C ALA A 73 -2.13 6.11 -9.66
N ASN A 74 -3.20 6.61 -10.31
CA ASN A 74 -3.28 8.00 -10.76
C ASN A 74 -3.29 8.95 -9.56
N TRP A 75 -4.13 8.66 -8.56
CA TRP A 75 -4.20 9.49 -7.35
C TRP A 75 -2.86 9.53 -6.62
N LEU A 76 -2.19 8.39 -6.47
CA LEU A 76 -0.85 8.32 -5.85
C LEU A 76 0.18 9.11 -6.67
N THR A 77 0.12 9.05 -8.00
CA THR A 77 1.03 9.82 -8.87
C THR A 77 0.85 11.33 -8.68
N GLU A 78 -0.39 11.79 -8.49
CA GLU A 78 -0.71 13.21 -8.35
C GLU A 78 -0.51 13.74 -6.92
N ASN A 79 -0.78 12.93 -5.90
CA ASN A 79 -0.88 13.39 -4.51
C ASN A 79 0.23 12.84 -3.60
N TYR A 80 0.82 11.69 -3.92
CA TYR A 80 1.85 11.04 -3.10
C TYR A 80 3.28 11.33 -3.60
N ILE A 81 3.48 11.54 -4.90
CA ILE A 81 4.81 11.88 -5.45
C ILE A 81 5.12 13.36 -5.17
N GLN A 82 5.82 13.62 -4.06
CA GLN A 82 6.39 14.93 -3.78
C GLN A 82 7.90 14.92 -4.10
N ASN A 83 8.21 15.35 -5.32
CA ASN A 83 9.55 15.56 -5.90
C ASN A 83 10.33 14.28 -6.30
N GLU A 84 11.16 14.40 -7.34
CA GLU A 84 11.98 13.32 -7.93
C GLU A 84 13.02 12.72 -6.97
N ASP A 85 13.30 13.36 -5.84
CA ASP A 85 14.52 13.10 -5.07
C ASP A 85 14.38 12.07 -3.96
N GLY A 86 13.17 11.58 -3.63
CA GLY A 86 12.94 10.41 -2.77
C GLY A 86 13.52 10.45 -1.33
N PHE A 87 14.26 11.50 -0.97
CA PHE A 87 14.92 11.74 0.30
C PHE A 87 15.16 13.25 0.44
N SER A 88 14.84 13.82 1.60
CA SER A 88 15.47 15.05 2.10
C SER A 88 16.28 14.72 3.34
#